data_AF-I3CJW7-F1
#
_entry.id   AF-I3CJW7-F1
#
_cell.length_a   1.000
_cell.length_b   1.000
_cell.length_c   1.000
_cell.angle_alpha   90.00
_cell.angle_beta   90.00
_cell.angle_gamma   90.00
#
_symmetry.space_group_name_H-M   'P 1'
#
loop_
_entity.id
_entity.type
_entity.pdbx_description
1 polymer ?
#
loop_
_entity_poly.entity_id
_entity_poly.type
_entity_poly.pdbx_seq_one_letter_code
_entity_poly.pdbx_strand_id
1 'polypeptide(L)' 'MFKDVAEALAVLKEGGSDNYRWIAAIDYLLNDAPEENRQQMADKLATMPATHRDAIDEMLKIFRRVKILA' A
#
# COMPACT_ATOMS: atom_id res chain seq x y z
N MET A 1 6.18 -9.57 6.17
CA MET A 1 6.34 -8.48 5.18
C MET A 1 6.54 -9.12 3.81
N PHE A 2 6.09 -8.48 2.73
CA PHE A 2 6.10 -9.08 1.38
C PHE A 2 7.50 -9.45 0.93
N LYS A 3 7.64 -10.58 0.23
CA LYS A 3 8.92 -11.11 -0.24
C LYS A 3 9.40 -10.41 -1.51
N ASP A 4 8.46 -10.01 -2.35
CA ASP A 4 8.73 -9.33 -3.61
C ASP A 4 7.56 -8.44 -4.04
N VAL A 5 7.79 -7.68 -5.11
CA VAL A 5 6.79 -6.78 -5.72
C VAL A 5 5.60 -7.56 -6.28
N ALA A 6 5.81 -8.78 -6.79
CA ALA A 6 4.75 -9.56 -7.42
C ALA A 6 3.70 -10.01 -6.38
N GLU A 7 4.14 -10.42 -5.19
CA GLU A 7 3.26 -10.78 -4.08
C GLU A 7 2.42 -9.57 -3.62
N ALA A 8 3.03 -8.39 -3.48
CA ALA A 8 2.32 -7.17 -3.11
C ALA A 8 1.29 -6.77 -4.17
N LEU A 9 1.66 -6.83 -5.46
CA LEU A 9 0.73 -6.54 -6.56
C LEU A 9 -0.39 -7.57 -6.68
N ALA A 10 -0.13 -8.85 -6.37
CA ALA A 10 -1.16 -9.89 -6.36
C ALA A 10 -2.25 -9.58 -5.33
N VAL A 11 -1.85 -9.17 -4.12
CA VAL A 11 -2.80 -8.77 -3.06
C VAL A 11 -3.67 -7.58 -3.50
N LEU A 12 -3.09 -6.60 -4.21
CA LEU A 12 -3.88 -5.46 -4.72
C LEU A 12 -4.86 -5.86 -5.83
N LYS A 13 -4.53 -6.90 -6.62
CA LYS A 13 -5.38 -7.40 -7.72
C LYS A 13 -6.48 -8.33 -7.25
N GLU A 14 -6.26 -9.13 -6.21
CA GLU A 14 -7.26 -10.06 -5.68
C GLU A 14 -8.49 -9.32 -5.12
N GLY A 15 -8.37 -8.04 -4.78
CA GLY A 15 -9.51 -7.21 -4.35
C GLY A 15 -10.26 -7.78 -3.15
N GLY A 16 -9.58 -8.61 -2.35
CA GLY A 16 -10.17 -9.34 -1.23
C GLY A 16 -10.45 -8.44 -0.03
N SER A 17 -11.37 -8.89 0.83
CA SER A 17 -11.85 -8.22 2.03
C SER A 17 -10.80 -8.00 3.15
N ASP A 18 -9.55 -8.42 2.94
CA ASP A 18 -8.45 -8.22 3.88
C ASP A 18 -7.82 -6.83 3.70
N ASN A 19 -8.51 -5.83 4.25
CA ASN A 19 -8.06 -4.43 4.26
C ASN A 19 -6.66 -4.28 4.88
N TYR A 20 -6.28 -5.16 5.81
CA TYR A 20 -4.97 -5.09 6.46
C TYR A 20 -3.85 -5.52 5.51
N ARG A 21 -4.00 -6.68 4.83
CA ARG A 21 -3.01 -7.11 3.82
C ARG A 21 -2.96 -6.15 2.64
N TRP A 22 -4.09 -5.57 2.25
CA TRP A 22 -4.15 -4.59 1.18
C TRP A 22 -3.35 -3.32 1.50
N ILE A 23 -3.54 -2.75 2.70
CA ILE A 23 -2.78 -1.58 3.15
C ILE A 23 -1.30 -1.90 3.36
N ALA A 24 -0.98 -3.10 3.87
CA ALA A 24 0.40 -3.54 3.98
C ALA A 24 1.11 -3.62 2.62
N ALA A 25 0.39 -4.04 1.56
CA ALA A 25 0.94 -4.11 0.21
C ALA A 25 1.22 -2.71 -0.36
N ILE A 26 0.33 -1.75 -0.12
CA ILE A 26 0.55 -0.35 -0.49
C ILE A 26 1.74 0.23 0.27
N ASP A 27 1.85 -0.01 1.58
CA ASP A 27 2.97 0.46 2.37
C ASP A 27 4.32 -0.05 1.84
N TYR A 28 4.39 -1.36 1.53
CA TYR A 28 5.56 -1.97 0.92
C TYR A 28 5.89 -1.35 -0.44
N LEU A 29 4.90 -1.20 -1.32
CA LEU A 29 5.09 -0.64 -2.65
C LEU A 29 5.48 0.84 -2.64
N LEU A 30 5.19 1.58 -1.56
CA LEU A 30 5.59 2.97 -1.41
C LEU A 30 6.97 3.17 -0.79
N ASN A 31 7.46 2.23 0.03
CA ASN A 31 8.66 2.44 0.84
C ASN A 31 9.79 1.46 0.52
N ASP A 32 9.47 0.17 0.42
CA ASP A 32 10.44 -0.93 0.42
C ASP A 32 10.69 -1.53 -0.97
N ALA A 33 9.75 -1.33 -1.91
CA ALA A 33 9.91 -1.78 -3.28
C ALA A 33 11.04 -1.01 -4.03
N PRO A 34 11.55 -1.56 -5.15
CA PRO A 34 12.45 -0.84 -6.04
C PRO A 34 11.88 0.50 -6.51
N GLU A 35 12.76 1.45 -6.82
CA GLU A 35 12.40 2.84 -7.12
C GLU A 35 11.30 2.98 -8.18
N GLU A 36 11.39 2.20 -9.26
CA GLU A 36 10.40 2.20 -10.33
C GLU A 36 8.99 1.89 -9.80
N ASN A 37 8.85 0.87 -8.95
CA ASN A 37 7.56 0.48 -8.40
C ASN A 37 7.04 1.47 -7.36
N ARG A 38 7.94 2.12 -6.60
CA ARG A 38 7.57 3.21 -5.70
C ARG A 38 7.01 4.40 -6.46
N GLN A 39 7.66 4.79 -7.54
CA GLN A 39 7.18 5.88 -8.38
C GLN A 39 5.84 5.54 -9.02
N GLN A 40 5.70 4.34 -9.58
CA GLN A 40 4.43 3.88 -10.16
C GLN A 40 3.29 3.86 -9.13
N MET A 41 3.54 3.44 -7.89
CA MET A 41 2.53 3.46 -6.83
C MET A 41 2.18 4.88 -6.40
N ALA A 42 3.17 5.76 -6.25
CA ALA A 42 2.95 7.17 -5.93
C ALA A 42 2.12 7.87 -7.02
N ASP A 43 2.46 7.66 -8.30
CA ASP A 43 1.71 8.20 -9.44
C ASP A 43 0.29 7.64 -9.47
N LYS A 44 0.12 6.35 -9.14
CA LYS A 44 -1.20 5.73 -9.06
C LYS A 44 -2.07 6.40 -8.00
N LEU A 45 -1.54 6.66 -6.81
CA LEU A 45 -2.26 7.37 -5.74
C LEU A 45 -2.55 8.83 -6.11
N ALA A 46 -1.63 9.50 -6.80
CA ALA A 46 -1.81 10.88 -7.25
C ALA A 46 -2.96 11.04 -8.27
N THR A 47 -3.19 10.01 -9.10
CA THR A 47 -4.29 9.98 -10.08
C THR A 47 -5.64 9.54 -9.50
N MET A 48 -5.69 9.06 -8.25
CA MET A 48 -6.95 8.70 -7.60
C MET A 48 -7.74 9.94 -7.14
N PRO A 49 -9.09 9.84 -7.05
CA PRO A 49 -9.93 10.83 -6.39
C PRO A 49 -9.42 11.14 -4.99
N ALA A 50 -9.47 12.41 -4.58
CA ALA A 50 -8.97 12.87 -3.28
C ALA A 50 -9.61 12.07 -2.11
N THR A 51 -10.91 11.81 -2.16
CA THR A 51 -11.63 11.02 -1.16
C THR A 51 -11.05 9.61 -0.95
N HIS A 52 -10.62 8.94 -2.03
CA HIS A 52 -10.00 7.62 -1.94
C HIS A 52 -8.57 7.70 -1.44
N ARG A 53 -7.82 8.71 -1.89
CA ARG A 53 -6.44 8.95 -1.44
C ARG A 53 -6.39 9.24 0.05
N ASP A 54 -7.25 10.13 0.53
CA ASP A 54 -7.34 10.49 1.94
C ASP A 54 -7.68 9.27 2.81
N ALA A 55 -8.59 8.41 2.34
CA ALA A 55 -8.91 7.15 3.03
C ALA A 55 -7.72 6.20 3.10
N ILE A 56 -6.97 6.05 1.99
CA ILE A 56 -5.75 5.22 1.96
C ILE A 56 -4.68 5.79 2.89
N ASP A 57 -4.47 7.11 2.88
CA ASP A 57 -3.49 7.79 3.72
C ASP A 57 -3.81 7.63 5.21
N GLU A 58 -5.08 7.77 5.61
CA GLU A 58 -5.52 7.50 6.99
C GLU A 58 -5.24 6.05 7.40
N MET A 59 -5.56 5.09 6.53
CA MET A 59 -5.28 3.68 6.81
C MET A 59 -3.77 3.38 6.90
N LEU A 60 -2.95 3.98 6.04
CA LEU A 60 -1.49 3.85 6.09
C LEU A 60 -0.91 4.43 7.39
N LYS A 61 -1.43 5.58 7.86
CA LYS A 61 -1.02 6.17 9.16
C LYS A 61 -1.31 5.21 10.31
N ILE A 62 -2.50 4.62 10.34
CA ILE A 62 -2.90 3.65 11.37
C ILE A 62 -2.01 2.42 11.30
N PHE A 63 -1.84 1.84 10.11
CA PHE A 63 -1.02 0.65 9.87
C PHE A 63 0.42 0.85 10.36
N ARG A 64 1.08 1.96 9.99
CA ARG A 64 2.45 2.25 10.41
C ARG A 64 2.58 2.41 11.92
N ARG A 65 1.59 3.05 12.58
CA ARG A 65 1.58 3.15 14.04
C ARG A 65 1.47 1.78 14.71
N VAL A 66 0.60 0.91 14.20
CA VAL A 66 0.45 -0.46 14.72
C VAL A 66 1.71 -1.28 14.49
N LYS A 67 2.33 -1.18 13.31
CA LYS A 67 3.58 -1.88 12.94
C LYS A 67 4.77 -1.50 13.82
N ILE A 68 4.84 -0.26 14.33
CA ILE A 68 5.90 0.17 15.26
C ILE A 68 5.73 -0.43 16.65
N LEU A 69 4.48 -0.72 17.04
CA LEU A 69 4.14 -1.24 18.38
C LEU A 69 4.17 -2.77 18.46
N ALA A 70 4.26 -3.47 17.33
CA ALA A 70 4.28 -4.93 17.22
C ALA A 70 5.71 -5.46 17.06
#